data_AF-A0A357LSX9-F1
#
_entry.id   AF-A0A357LSX9-F1
#
_cell.length_a   1.000
_cell.length_b   1.000
_cell.length_c   1.000
_cell.angle_alpha   90.00
_cell.angle_beta   90.00
_cell.angle_gamma   90.00
#
_symmetry.space_group_name_H-M   'P 1'
#
loop_
_entity.id
_entity.type
_entity.pdbx_description
1 polymer ?
#
loop_
_entity_poly.entity_id
_entity_poly.type
_entity_poly.pdbx_seq_one_letter_code
_entity_poly.pdbx_strand_id
1 'polypeptide(L)'
;YKGLLSNFVLSDSSGAVPRFVNDGELAIGVTLEDAALRYVEGGGPVQIVYPSEGTAIVPDAMTLIAGAPNADNGKAFLDFMLTKEAQTVVAEQGRRPVRADVASNPALQAISELPSVGYDGAWAAENRKALVSAWEDLVLDIE
;
A
#
# COMPACT_ATOMS: atom_id res chain seq x y z
N TYR A 1 -21.05 3.08 -5.04
CA TYR A 1 -19.79 3.15 -5.83
C TYR A 1 -19.88 4.15 -6.98
N LYS A 2 -20.88 4.10 -7.89
CA LYS A 2 -20.99 5.04 -9.04
C LYS A 2 -20.86 6.53 -8.67
N GLY A 3 -21.65 7.02 -7.71
CA GLY A 3 -21.59 8.43 -7.30
C GLY A 3 -20.30 8.85 -6.57
N LEU A 4 -19.50 7.89 -6.10
CA LEU A 4 -18.16 8.17 -5.58
C LEU A 4 -17.17 8.26 -6.75
N LEU A 5 -17.19 7.26 -7.63
CA LEU A 5 -16.30 7.16 -8.80
C LEU A 5 -16.46 8.32 -9.79
N SER A 6 -17.64 8.93 -9.90
CA SER A 6 -17.83 10.13 -10.72
C SER A 6 -17.00 11.34 -10.27
N ASN A 7 -16.46 11.32 -9.05
CA ASN A 7 -15.56 12.37 -8.53
C ASN A 7 -14.07 11.99 -8.66
N PHE A 8 -13.76 10.78 -9.13
CA PHE A 8 -12.40 10.29 -9.24
C PHE A 8 -11.81 10.60 -10.62
N VAL A 9 -10.54 10.99 -10.64
CA VAL A 9 -9.68 10.91 -11.81
C VAL A 9 -8.85 9.64 -11.67
N LEU A 10 -8.98 8.71 -12.61
CA LEU A 10 -8.20 7.48 -12.63
C LEU A 10 -6.80 7.76 -13.19
N SER A 11 -5.77 7.32 -12.48
CA SER A 11 -4.38 7.41 -12.93
C SER A 11 -3.87 6.04 -13.34
N ASP A 12 -3.14 5.98 -14.44
CA ASP A 12 -2.44 4.77 -14.88
C ASP A 12 -1.21 4.44 -14.01
N SER A 13 -0.87 5.28 -13.03
CA SER A 13 0.27 5.08 -12.14
C SER A 13 -0.07 5.42 -10.69
N SER A 14 0.05 4.44 -9.81
CA SER A 14 -0.13 4.64 -8.36
C SER A 14 0.87 5.63 -7.77
N GLY A 15 2.09 5.70 -8.32
CA GLY A 15 3.14 6.62 -7.89
C GLY A 15 2.89 8.08 -8.27
N ALA A 16 2.01 8.34 -9.26
CA ALA A 16 1.65 9.69 -9.66
C ALA A 16 0.62 10.33 -8.70
N VAL A 17 -0.24 9.52 -8.09
CA VAL A 17 -1.33 9.99 -7.21
C VAL A 17 -0.86 10.94 -6.10
N PRO A 18 0.15 10.60 -5.26
CA PRO A 18 0.59 11.53 -4.22
C PRO A 18 1.22 12.81 -4.77
N ARG A 19 1.83 12.76 -5.97
CA ARG A 19 2.35 13.96 -6.65
C ARG A 19 1.23 14.91 -7.03
N PHE A 20 0.15 14.40 -7.64
CA PHE A 20 -1.00 15.23 -8.03
C PHE A 20 -1.59 15.99 -6.84
N VAL A 21 -1.62 15.36 -5.66
CA VAL A 21 -2.10 16.03 -4.44
C VAL A 21 -1.08 17.05 -3.93
N ASN A 22 0.20 16.67 -3.86
CA ASN A 22 1.27 17.56 -3.43
C ASN A 22 1.37 18.84 -4.27
N ASP A 23 1.25 18.70 -5.59
CA ASP A 23 1.39 19.79 -6.55
C ASP A 23 0.09 20.62 -6.66
N GLY A 24 -0.97 20.23 -5.93
CA GLY A 24 -2.26 20.93 -5.92
C GLY A 24 -3.14 20.68 -7.15
N GLU A 25 -2.82 19.69 -7.98
CA GLU A 25 -3.62 19.28 -9.13
C GLU A 25 -4.93 18.59 -8.71
N LEU A 26 -4.89 17.83 -7.60
CA LEU A 26 -6.04 17.16 -7.00
C LEU A 26 -6.10 17.43 -5.49
N ALA A 27 -7.30 17.55 -4.91
CA ALA A 27 -7.43 17.82 -3.48
C ALA A 27 -7.21 16.59 -2.59
N ILE A 28 -7.55 15.39 -3.09
CA ILE A 28 -7.50 14.12 -2.36
C ILE A 28 -7.02 13.03 -3.32
N GLY A 29 -6.19 12.12 -2.82
CA GLY A 29 -5.72 10.94 -3.56
C GLY A 29 -5.75 9.69 -2.68
N VAL A 30 -6.27 8.59 -3.22
CA VAL A 30 -6.21 7.28 -2.57
C VAL A 30 -4.91 6.60 -3.00
N THR A 31 -3.98 6.40 -2.07
CA THR A 31 -2.62 5.92 -2.38
C THR A 31 -2.04 5.08 -1.24
N LEU A 32 -0.83 4.57 -1.43
CA LEU A 32 -0.06 3.85 -0.42
C LEU A 32 0.58 4.84 0.58
N GLU A 33 0.64 4.42 1.84
CA GLU A 33 1.14 5.22 2.96
C GLU A 33 2.59 5.70 2.73
N ASP A 34 3.48 4.82 2.29
CA ASP A 34 4.90 5.14 2.05
C ASP A 34 5.08 6.14 0.89
N ALA A 35 4.22 6.07 -0.12
CA ALA A 35 4.26 6.99 -1.25
C ALA A 35 3.83 8.41 -0.85
N ALA A 36 2.83 8.53 0.02
CA ALA A 36 2.42 9.82 0.60
C ALA A 36 3.44 10.34 1.62
N LEU A 37 4.01 9.46 2.45
CA LEU A 37 4.95 9.82 3.51
C LEU A 37 6.17 10.58 2.97
N ARG A 38 6.70 10.20 1.80
CA ARG A 38 7.83 10.90 1.16
C ARG A 38 7.56 12.39 0.94
N TYR A 39 6.33 12.77 0.61
CA TYR A 39 5.96 14.17 0.44
C TYR A 39 5.76 14.88 1.78
N VAL A 40 5.19 14.19 2.78
CA VAL A 40 5.07 14.72 4.15
C VAL A 40 6.44 15.03 4.75
N GLU A 41 7.36 14.07 4.72
CA GLU A 41 8.73 14.24 5.22
C GLU A 41 9.55 15.23 4.39
N GLY A 42 9.23 15.35 3.09
CA GLY A 42 9.79 16.36 2.20
C GLY A 42 9.29 17.79 2.45
N GLY A 43 8.36 18.00 3.39
CA GLY A 43 7.77 19.31 3.70
C GLY A 43 6.69 19.77 2.71
N GLY A 44 6.14 18.84 1.93
CA GLY A 44 5.02 19.09 1.04
C GLY A 44 3.75 19.49 1.82
N PRO A 45 2.82 20.24 1.20
CA PRO A 45 1.60 20.74 1.86
C PRO A 45 0.52 19.65 1.95
N VAL A 46 0.89 18.43 2.34
CA VAL A 46 0.02 17.25 2.37
C VAL A 46 0.11 16.54 3.72
N GLN A 47 -0.91 15.73 4.02
CA GLN A 47 -0.94 14.88 5.20
C GLN A 47 -1.56 13.53 4.85
N ILE A 48 -1.22 12.50 5.63
CA ILE A 48 -1.83 11.18 5.52
C ILE A 48 -3.10 11.16 6.39
N VAL A 49 -4.21 10.73 5.80
CA VAL A 49 -5.50 10.57 6.49
C VAL A 49 -5.90 9.11 6.41
N TYR A 50 -6.16 8.49 7.57
CA TYR A 50 -6.74 7.16 7.67
C TYR A 50 -8.26 7.30 7.86
N PRO A 51 -9.09 6.72 6.97
CA PRO A 51 -10.55 6.79 7.12
C PRO A 51 -11.00 6.17 8.44
N SER A 52 -11.98 6.80 9.10
CA SER A 52 -12.52 6.33 10.38
C SER A 52 -13.19 4.96 10.29
N GLU A 53 -13.74 4.64 9.12
CA GLU A 53 -14.40 3.38 8.79
C GLU A 53 -13.40 2.22 8.61
N GLY A 54 -12.11 2.54 8.47
CA GLY A 54 -11.05 1.56 8.29
C GLY A 54 -10.20 1.79 7.04
N THR A 55 -8.97 1.28 7.09
CA THR A 55 -8.11 1.07 5.93
C THR A 55 -7.70 -0.39 5.79
N ALA A 56 -7.22 -0.78 4.61
CA ALA A 56 -6.60 -2.08 4.39
C ALA A 56 -5.17 -2.06 4.96
N ILE A 57 -4.87 -3.03 5.83
CA ILE A 57 -3.53 -3.26 6.36
C ILE A 57 -3.09 -4.63 5.86
N VAL A 58 -2.21 -4.64 4.86
CA VAL A 58 -1.85 -5.87 4.13
C VAL A 58 -0.33 -6.01 4.14
N PRO A 59 0.22 -7.16 4.55
CA PRO A 59 1.65 -7.40 4.45
C PRO A 59 2.06 -7.62 2.98
N ASP A 60 3.23 -7.12 2.62
CA ASP A 60 3.85 -7.48 1.34
C ASP A 60 4.33 -8.94 1.40
N ALA A 61 4.07 -9.70 0.35
CA ALA A 61 4.50 -11.08 0.23
C ALA A 61 5.73 -11.20 -0.68
N MET A 62 6.69 -12.02 -0.27
CA MET A 62 7.82 -12.44 -1.11
C MET A 62 7.77 -13.95 -1.29
N THR A 63 7.97 -14.43 -2.51
CA THR A 63 7.86 -15.87 -2.83
C THR A 63 9.05 -16.34 -3.67
N LEU A 64 9.47 -17.58 -3.44
CA LEU A 64 10.46 -18.26 -4.28
C LEU A 64 9.74 -18.94 -5.44
N ILE A 65 10.16 -18.65 -6.67
CA ILE A 65 9.61 -19.29 -7.86
C ILE A 65 10.03 -20.77 -7.91
N ALA A 66 9.07 -21.65 -8.19
CA ALA A 66 9.35 -23.07 -8.38
C ALA A 66 10.32 -23.29 -9.56
N GLY A 67 11.41 -24.01 -9.30
CA GLY A 67 12.45 -24.23 -10.31
C GLY A 67 13.36 -23.02 -10.56
N ALA A 68 13.40 -22.04 -9.65
CA ALA A 68 14.29 -20.88 -9.78
C ALA A 68 15.76 -21.33 -9.99
N PRO A 69 16.48 -20.73 -10.95
CA PRO A 69 17.84 -21.16 -11.32
C PRO A 69 18.87 -20.98 -10.19
N ASN A 70 18.55 -20.15 -9.19
CA ASN A 70 19.39 -19.88 -8.02
C ASN A 70 18.56 -20.04 -6.73
N ALA A 71 17.91 -21.19 -6.55
CA ALA A 71 16.97 -21.41 -5.45
C ALA A 71 17.57 -21.17 -4.05
N ASP A 72 18.81 -21.59 -3.82
CA ASP A 72 19.45 -21.43 -2.51
C ASP A 72 19.74 -19.97 -2.17
N ASN A 73 20.22 -19.18 -3.13
CA ASN A 73 20.39 -17.74 -2.95
C ASN A 73 19.04 -17.03 -2.79
N GLY A 74 18.00 -17.50 -3.49
CA GLY A 74 16.64 -16.99 -3.33
C GLY A 74 16.12 -17.20 -1.91
N LYS A 75 16.32 -18.40 -1.32
CA LYS A 75 15.97 -18.67 0.07
C LYS A 75 16.76 -17.78 1.03
N ALA A 76 18.08 -17.69 0.84
CA ALA A 76 18.93 -16.83 1.67
C ALA A 76 18.50 -15.36 1.64
N PHE A 77 18.05 -14.87 0.48
CA PHE A 77 17.52 -13.51 0.36
C PHE A 77 16.18 -13.33 1.10
N LEU A 78 15.26 -14.30 0.99
CA LEU A 78 14.00 -14.27 1.74
C LEU A 78 14.25 -14.25 3.25
N ASP A 79 15.18 -15.09 3.73
CA ASP A 79 15.58 -15.13 5.13
C ASP A 79 16.21 -13.79 5.57
N PHE A 80 17.09 -13.22 4.74
CA PHE A 80 17.70 -11.92 4.98
C PHE A 80 16.65 -10.81 5.12
N MET A 81 15.65 -10.75 4.24
CA MET A 81 14.62 -9.73 4.29
C MET A 81 13.78 -9.76 5.58
N LEU A 82 13.80 -10.87 6.33
CA LEU A 82 13.12 -11.03 7.62
C LEU A 82 14.04 -10.77 8.82
N THR A 83 15.31 -10.43 8.62
CA THR A 83 16.20 -10.05 9.72
C THR A 83 15.87 -8.66 10.26
N LYS A 84 16.41 -8.35 11.43
CA LYS A 84 16.23 -7.03 12.05
C LYS A 84 16.85 -5.93 11.20
N GLU A 85 18.02 -6.19 10.60
CA GLU A 85 18.75 -5.24 9.77
C GLU A 85 17.95 -4.88 8.52
N ALA A 86 17.47 -5.87 7.78
CA ALA A 86 16.68 -5.62 6.57
C ALA A 86 15.37 -4.90 6.91
N GLN A 87 14.68 -5.30 7.98
CA GLN A 87 13.44 -4.66 8.41
C GLN A 87 13.66 -3.22 8.92
N THR A 88 14.85 -2.90 9.45
CA THR A 88 15.23 -1.53 9.78
C THR A 88 15.33 -0.68 8.51
N VAL A 89 15.95 -1.20 7.46
CA VAL A 89 15.98 -0.53 6.14
C VAL A 89 14.58 -0.34 5.57
N VAL A 90 13.69 -1.33 5.71
CA VAL A 90 12.28 -1.22 5.31
C VAL A 90 11.59 -0.04 6.02
N ALA A 91 11.81 0.10 7.33
CA ALA A 91 11.28 1.21 8.13
C ALA A 91 11.83 2.58 7.69
N GLU A 92 13.13 2.66 7.39
CA GLU A 92 13.78 3.86 6.85
C GLU A 92 13.22 4.28 5.48
N GLN A 93 12.73 3.34 4.69
CA GLN A 93 12.05 3.62 3.42
C GLN A 93 10.57 3.99 3.58
N GLY A 94 10.09 4.15 4.83
CA GLY A 94 8.72 4.57 5.12
C GLY A 94 7.69 3.44 5.10
N ARG A 95 8.11 2.18 4.91
CA ARG A 95 7.22 1.02 4.99
C ARG A 95 7.20 0.49 6.42
N ARG A 96 6.07 -0.09 6.83
CA ARG A 96 5.95 -0.67 8.17
C ARG A 96 6.69 -2.01 8.23
N PRO A 97 7.65 -2.20 9.15
CA PRO A 97 8.30 -3.49 9.33
C PRO A 97 7.30 -4.54 9.84
N VAL A 98 7.46 -5.79 9.43
CA VAL A 98 6.63 -6.92 9.90
C VAL A 98 7.11 -7.47 11.24
N ARG A 99 8.33 -7.10 11.66
CA ARG A 99 8.91 -7.50 12.94
C ARG A 99 8.47 -6.55 14.06
N ALA A 100 7.96 -7.11 15.15
CA ALA A 100 7.54 -6.34 16.33
C ALA A 100 8.72 -5.71 17.11
N ASP A 101 9.95 -6.17 16.91
CA ASP A 101 11.17 -5.64 17.55
C ASP A 101 11.90 -4.57 16.72
N VAL A 102 11.26 -4.09 15.65
CA VAL A 102 11.70 -2.98 14.80
C VAL A 102 10.62 -1.90 14.83
N ALA A 103 10.99 -0.68 15.19
CA ALA A 103 10.07 0.45 15.19
C ALA A 103 9.76 0.90 13.75
N SER A 104 8.51 1.28 13.49
CA SER A 104 8.13 1.98 12.26
C SER A 104 8.69 3.40 12.22
N ASN A 105 8.60 4.04 11.05
CA ASN A 105 8.90 5.46 10.92
C ASN A 105 8.06 6.30 11.91
N PRO A 106 8.68 7.20 12.71
CA PRO A 106 8.00 7.96 13.75
C PRO A 106 7.00 9.02 13.24
N ALA A 107 7.04 9.37 11.95
CA ALA A 107 6.06 10.25 11.34
C ALA A 107 4.71 9.55 11.07
N LEU A 108 4.68 8.22 11.16
CA LEU A 108 3.47 7.42 10.99
C LEU A 108 2.79 7.13 12.34
N GLN A 109 1.47 7.04 12.33
CA GLN A 109 0.70 6.56 13.49
C GLN A 109 1.07 5.11 13.82
N ALA A 110 0.95 4.70 15.08
CA ALA A 110 1.22 3.31 15.45
C ALA A 110 0.21 2.38 14.75
N ILE A 111 0.67 1.22 14.25
CA ILE A 111 -0.20 0.28 13.52
C ILE A 111 -1.37 -0.21 14.38
N SER A 112 -1.19 -0.29 15.70
CA SER A 112 -2.21 -0.67 16.68
C SER A 112 -3.32 0.37 16.85
N GLU A 113 -3.09 1.61 16.40
CA GLU A 113 -4.05 2.71 16.48
C GLU A 113 -4.82 2.89 15.16
N LEU A 114 -4.40 2.22 14.09
CA LEU A 114 -5.04 2.34 12.79
C LEU A 114 -6.38 1.60 12.73
N PRO A 115 -7.45 2.26 12.28
CA PRO A 115 -8.70 1.58 11.96
C PRO A 115 -8.48 0.56 10.84
N SER A 116 -8.81 -0.71 11.07
CA SER A 116 -8.67 -1.78 10.08
C SER A 116 -10.02 -2.23 9.56
N VAL A 117 -10.14 -2.39 8.24
CA VAL A 117 -11.32 -3.02 7.61
C VAL A 117 -11.31 -4.55 7.73
N GLY A 118 -10.26 -5.15 8.31
CA GLY A 118 -10.14 -6.61 8.42
C GLY A 118 -10.03 -7.29 7.05
N TYR A 119 -9.20 -6.74 6.16
CA TYR A 119 -9.04 -7.24 4.79
C TYR A 119 -8.71 -8.75 4.76
N ASP A 120 -9.61 -9.55 4.16
CA ASP A 120 -9.42 -10.98 3.95
C ASP A 120 -8.77 -11.24 2.58
N GLY A 121 -7.46 -11.45 2.60
CA GLY A 121 -6.70 -11.73 1.38
C GLY A 121 -7.04 -13.07 0.73
N ALA A 122 -7.46 -14.08 1.50
CA ALA A 122 -7.83 -15.38 0.96
C ALA A 122 -9.16 -15.30 0.22
N TRP A 123 -10.17 -14.69 0.85
CA TRP A 123 -11.44 -14.42 0.20
C TRP A 123 -11.28 -13.54 -1.04
N ALA A 124 -10.47 -12.48 -0.97
CA ALA A 124 -10.22 -11.60 -2.10
C ALA A 124 -9.55 -12.35 -3.27
N ALA A 125 -8.62 -13.28 -2.98
CA ALA A 125 -7.98 -14.12 -3.98
C ALA A 125 -8.98 -15.09 -4.64
N GLU A 126 -9.82 -15.77 -3.84
CA GLU A 126 -10.87 -16.68 -4.32
C GLU A 126 -11.90 -15.96 -5.20
N ASN A 127 -12.22 -14.70 -4.86
CA ASN A 127 -13.23 -13.90 -5.55
C ASN A 127 -12.64 -12.95 -6.60
N ARG A 128 -11.32 -13.01 -6.85
CA ARG A 128 -10.59 -12.05 -7.71
C ARG A 128 -11.28 -11.80 -9.05
N LYS A 129 -11.71 -12.87 -9.74
CA LYS A 129 -12.35 -12.74 -11.06
C LYS A 129 -13.64 -11.92 -10.99
N ALA A 130 -14.48 -12.18 -9.99
CA ALA A 130 -15.73 -11.45 -9.81
C ALA A 130 -15.48 -9.98 -9.42
N LEU A 131 -14.51 -9.74 -8.53
CA LEU A 131 -14.14 -8.38 -8.10
C LEU A 131 -13.58 -7.54 -9.26
N VAL A 132 -12.69 -8.11 -10.07
CA VAL A 132 -12.12 -7.43 -11.24
C VAL A 132 -13.18 -7.16 -12.30
N SER A 133 -14.06 -8.13 -12.59
CA SER A 133 -15.17 -7.92 -13.53
C SER A 133 -16.11 -6.81 -13.07
N ALA A 134 -16.45 -6.78 -11.77
CA ALA A 134 -17.29 -5.72 -11.21
C ALA A 134 -16.61 -4.35 -11.28
N TRP A 135 -15.28 -4.29 -11.14
CA TRP A 135 -14.51 -3.05 -11.34
C TRP A 135 -14.53 -2.60 -12.81
N GLU A 136 -14.29 -3.51 -13.75
CA GLU A 136 -14.34 -3.23 -15.19
C GLU A 136 -15.70 -2.66 -15.60
N ASP A 137 -16.80 -3.29 -15.17
CA ASP A 137 -18.16 -2.82 -15.42
C ASP A 137 -18.40 -1.42 -14.83
N LEU A 138 -17.92 -1.18 -13.60
CA LEU A 138 -18.05 0.11 -12.94
C LEU A 138 -17.29 1.24 -13.65
N VAL A 139 -16.11 0.96 -14.19
CA VAL A 139 -15.32 1.96 -14.92
C VAL A 139 -15.95 2.27 -16.28
N LEU A 140 -16.39 1.24 -17.01
CA LEU A 140 -17.11 1.41 -18.29
C LEU A 140 -18.40 2.21 -18.16
N ASP A 141 -19.11 2.07 -17.04
CA ASP A 141 -20.36 2.80 -16.77
C ASP A 141 -20.15 4.31 -16.50
N ILE A 142 -18.91 4.78 -16.36
CA ILE A 142 -18.56 6.16 -15.98
C ILE A 142 -17.84 6.90 -17.12
N GLU A 143 -17.33 6.18 -18.12
CA GLU A 143 -16.90 6.74 -19.42
C GLU A 143 -18.10 7.08 -20.32
#